data_AF-A0A7J2KK77-F1
#
_entry.id   AF-A0A7J2KK77-F1
#
_cell.length_a   1.000
_cell.length_b   1.000
_cell.length_c   1.000
_cell.angle_alpha   90.00
_cell.angle_beta   90.00
_cell.angle_gamma   90.00
#
_symmetry.space_group_name_H-M   'P 1'
#
loop_
_entity.id
_entity.type
_entity.pdbx_description
1 polymer ?
#
loop_
_entity_poly.entity_id
_entity_poly.type
_entity_poly.pdbx_seq_one_letter_code
_entity_poly.pdbx_strand_id
1 'polypeptide(L)'
;METTQKKIEETEKKLKELKEKLKKETDKSSWLHIPELKIEIQTKIHHKDKTYAECENDLSKGESIPTYEQIQWLRNSKYKEQLNLIDTWEFVQNPDKISKDNGYVAGFVAGSCYADLDCCGYASNSNSYLGVRFVRKKISKV
;
A
#
# COMPACT_ATOMS: atom_id res chain seq x y z
N MET A 1 46.38 4.51 17.10
CA MET A 1 44.98 4.98 17.20
C MET A 1 44.35 5.25 15.81
N GLU A 2 45.13 5.65 14.79
CA GLU A 2 44.64 5.88 13.42
C GLU A 2 43.96 4.67 12.74
N THR A 3 44.30 3.44 13.15
CA THR A 3 43.75 2.21 12.58
C THR A 3 42.30 1.94 12.98
N THR A 4 41.85 2.47 14.13
CA THR A 4 40.47 2.33 14.59
C THR A 4 39.56 3.33 13.89
N GLN A 5 40.03 4.57 13.70
CA GLN A 5 39.30 5.64 13.00
C GLN A 5 38.95 5.23 11.56
N LYS A 6 39.94 4.71 10.80
CA LYS A 6 39.72 4.20 9.43
C LYS A 6 38.72 3.05 9.36
N LYS A 7 38.74 2.14 10.35
CA LYS A 7 37.78 1.03 10.42
C LYS A 7 36.36 1.52 10.68
N ILE A 8 36.19 2.57 11.49
CA ILE A 8 34.88 3.18 11.74
C ILE A 8 34.33 3.80 10.45
N GLU A 9 35.14 4.61 9.74
CA GLU A 9 34.73 5.24 8.48
C GLU A 9 34.37 4.22 7.39
N GLU A 10 35.15 3.14 7.24
CA GLU A 10 34.81 2.06 6.31
C GLU A 10 33.51 1.35 6.68
N THR A 11 33.24 1.18 7.97
CA THR A 11 32.01 0.53 8.46
C THR A 11 30.79 1.41 8.25
N GLU A 12 30.92 2.72 8.49
CA GLU A 12 29.86 3.71 8.22
C GLU A 12 29.52 3.80 6.73
N LYS A 13 30.55 3.78 5.87
CA LYS A 13 30.36 3.77 4.42
C LYS A 13 29.64 2.50 3.97
N LYS A 14 30.07 1.32 4.43
CA LYS A 14 29.39 0.04 4.16
C LYS A 14 27.94 0.05 4.67
N LEU A 15 27.70 0.61 5.85
CA LEU A 15 26.36 0.72 6.43
C LEU A 15 25.45 1.63 5.57
N LYS A 16 25.99 2.74 5.07
CA LYS A 16 25.26 3.65 4.17
C LYS A 16 24.92 2.95 2.84
N GLU A 17 25.88 2.26 2.24
CA GLU A 17 25.66 1.50 1.00
C GLU A 17 24.65 0.35 1.18
N LEU A 18 24.69 -0.35 2.32
CA LEU A 18 23.70 -1.38 2.68
C LEU A 18 22.31 -0.78 2.87
N LYS A 19 22.19 0.37 3.54
CA LYS A 19 20.91 1.08 3.70
C LYS A 19 20.34 1.56 2.35
N GLU A 20 21.18 2.05 1.45
CA GLU A 20 20.76 2.47 0.10
C GLU A 20 20.35 1.28 -0.78
N LYS A 21 21.08 0.15 -0.71
CA LYS A 21 20.67 -1.10 -1.38
C LYS A 21 19.35 -1.63 -0.83
N LEU A 22 19.21 -1.66 0.49
CA LEU A 22 17.97 -2.06 1.15
C LEU A 22 16.82 -1.17 0.70
N LYS A 23 17.01 0.17 0.65
CA LYS A 23 16.02 1.15 0.16
C LYS A 23 15.59 0.86 -1.29
N LYS A 24 16.54 0.58 -2.18
CA LYS A 24 16.25 0.24 -3.60
C LYS A 24 15.54 -1.10 -3.77
N GLU A 25 15.86 -2.11 -2.97
CA GLU A 25 15.14 -3.40 -2.98
C GLU A 25 13.75 -3.28 -2.37
N THR A 26 13.58 -2.38 -1.39
CA THR A 26 12.30 -2.11 -0.75
C THR A 26 11.35 -1.23 -1.57
N ASP A 27 11.81 -0.57 -2.64
CA ASP A 27 10.98 0.25 -3.53
C ASP A 27 10.20 -0.56 -4.58
N LYS A 28 10.54 -1.85 -4.79
CA LYS A 28 9.67 -2.76 -5.54
C LYS A 28 8.59 -3.27 -4.58
N SER A 29 7.34 -2.85 -4.80
CA SER A 29 6.20 -3.38 -4.05
C SER A 29 6.14 -4.90 -4.22
N SER A 30 6.53 -5.63 -3.18
CA SER A 30 6.49 -7.09 -3.19
C SER A 30 5.05 -7.55 -3.02
N TRP A 31 4.69 -8.67 -3.64
CA TRP A 31 3.35 -9.24 -3.52
C TRP A 31 3.32 -10.24 -2.36
N LEU A 32 2.35 -10.09 -1.47
CA LEU A 32 2.06 -11.02 -0.39
C LEU A 32 0.83 -11.85 -0.75
N HIS A 33 0.98 -13.17 -0.74
CA HIS A 33 -0.14 -14.08 -0.94
C HIS A 33 -0.99 -14.22 0.33
N ILE A 34 -2.31 -14.04 0.17
CA ILE A 34 -3.32 -14.20 1.21
C ILE A 34 -4.25 -15.36 0.81
N PRO A 35 -3.99 -16.60 1.26
CA PRO A 35 -4.77 -17.78 0.88
C PRO A 35 -6.27 -17.65 1.21
N GLU A 36 -6.59 -17.10 2.38
CA GLU A 36 -7.95 -16.98 2.92
C GLU A 36 -8.84 -16.11 2.03
N LEU A 37 -8.27 -15.08 1.41
CA LEU A 37 -8.94 -14.18 0.47
C LEU A 37 -8.71 -14.57 -1.00
N LYS A 38 -7.86 -15.57 -1.27
CA LYS A 38 -7.46 -16.00 -2.62
C LYS A 38 -6.88 -14.88 -3.48
N ILE A 39 -6.17 -13.94 -2.85
CA ILE A 39 -5.52 -12.80 -3.51
C ILE A 39 -4.01 -12.80 -3.29
N GLU A 40 -3.34 -11.98 -4.07
CA GLU A 40 -2.07 -11.38 -3.69
C GLU A 40 -2.29 -9.87 -3.52
N ILE A 41 -1.66 -9.29 -2.51
CA ILE A 41 -1.72 -7.86 -2.21
C ILE A 41 -0.31 -7.30 -2.16
N GLN A 42 -0.14 -6.10 -2.67
CA GLN A 42 1.11 -5.35 -2.53
C GLN A 42 1.42 -5.01 -1.07
N THR A 43 2.65 -5.27 -0.65
CA THR A 43 3.12 -5.08 0.73
C THR A 43 3.31 -3.62 1.12
N LYS A 44 3.32 -2.70 0.15
CA LYS A 44 3.48 -1.27 0.39
C LYS A 44 2.46 -0.43 -0.34
N ILE A 45 2.03 0.63 0.34
CA ILE A 45 1.30 1.75 -0.26
C ILE A 45 2.25 2.47 -1.22
N HIS A 46 1.77 2.73 -2.43
CA HIS A 46 2.50 3.44 -3.48
C HIS A 46 1.59 4.46 -4.19
N HIS A 47 2.06 5.09 -5.26
CA HIS A 47 1.28 6.09 -6.02
C HIS A 47 0.71 7.21 -5.13
N LYS A 48 1.50 7.63 -4.13
CA LYS A 48 1.20 8.85 -3.37
C LYS A 48 1.20 10.04 -4.32
N ASP A 49 0.38 11.04 -4.01
CA ASP A 49 0.21 12.26 -4.80
C ASP A 49 -0.40 12.03 -6.20
N LYS A 50 -0.99 10.85 -6.43
CA LYS A 50 -1.83 10.57 -7.59
C LYS A 50 -3.29 10.54 -7.20
N THR A 51 -4.16 10.93 -8.12
CA THR A 51 -5.60 10.73 -7.99
C THR A 51 -5.97 9.24 -8.09
N TYR A 52 -7.16 8.91 -7.58
CA TYR A 52 -7.72 7.56 -7.74
C TYR A 52 -7.80 7.13 -9.22
N ALA A 53 -8.23 8.03 -10.11
CA ALA A 53 -8.36 7.74 -11.54
C ALA A 53 -6.99 7.46 -12.20
N GLU A 54 -5.93 8.18 -11.81
CA GLU A 54 -4.58 7.88 -12.26
C GLU A 54 -4.09 6.52 -11.74
N CYS A 55 -4.41 6.17 -10.49
CA CYS A 55 -4.11 4.84 -9.96
C CYS A 55 -4.82 3.73 -10.74
N GLU A 56 -6.07 3.92 -11.13
CA GLU A 56 -6.82 2.95 -11.94
C GLU A 56 -6.22 2.77 -13.34
N ASN A 57 -5.72 3.85 -13.95
CA ASN A 57 -5.05 3.79 -15.26
C ASN A 57 -3.74 3.00 -15.23
N ASP A 58 -3.10 2.90 -14.06
CA ASP A 58 -1.84 2.15 -13.87
C ASP A 58 -2.06 0.66 -13.53
N LEU A 59 -3.31 0.19 -13.41
CA LEU A 59 -3.63 -1.21 -13.15
C LEU A 59 -3.27 -2.11 -14.35
N SER A 60 -2.54 -3.20 -14.07
CA SER A 60 -2.32 -4.25 -15.07
C SER A 60 -3.52 -5.20 -15.17
N LYS A 61 -3.58 -5.99 -16.25
CA LYS A 61 -4.66 -6.97 -16.45
C LYS A 61 -4.74 -7.95 -15.27
N GLY A 62 -5.89 -7.95 -14.59
CA GLY A 62 -6.17 -8.81 -13.43
C GLY A 62 -5.81 -8.20 -12.08
N GLU A 63 -5.29 -6.97 -12.07
CA GLU A 63 -5.12 -6.15 -10.87
C GLU A 63 -6.37 -5.31 -10.60
N SER A 64 -6.57 -4.95 -9.35
CA SER A 64 -7.56 -3.96 -8.92
C SER A 64 -7.07 -3.24 -7.67
N ILE A 65 -7.68 -2.09 -7.37
CA ILE A 65 -7.59 -1.48 -6.04
C ILE A 65 -8.34 -2.40 -5.04
N PRO A 66 -7.86 -2.59 -3.80
CA PRO A 66 -8.54 -3.42 -2.80
C PRO A 66 -9.88 -2.81 -2.42
N THR A 67 -10.82 -3.68 -2.05
CA THR A 67 -12.07 -3.27 -1.41
C THR A 67 -11.84 -2.91 0.06
N TYR A 68 -12.74 -2.11 0.62
CA TYR A 68 -12.75 -1.82 2.06
C TYR A 68 -12.78 -3.12 2.89
N GLU A 69 -13.61 -4.09 2.49
CA GLU A 69 -13.76 -5.37 3.19
C GLU A 69 -12.47 -6.18 3.18
N GLN A 70 -11.71 -6.17 2.08
CA GLN A 70 -10.41 -6.83 2.01
C GLN A 70 -9.41 -6.19 2.99
N ILE A 71 -9.30 -4.85 3.01
CA ILE A 71 -8.39 -4.16 3.93
C ILE A 71 -8.82 -4.35 5.38
N GLN A 72 -10.11 -4.25 5.67
CA GLN A 72 -10.66 -4.44 7.01
C GLN A 72 -10.46 -5.88 7.51
N TRP A 73 -10.62 -6.88 6.64
CA TRP A 73 -10.28 -8.27 6.98
C TRP A 73 -8.79 -8.41 7.29
N LEU A 74 -7.91 -7.85 6.46
CA LEU A 74 -6.46 -7.92 6.65
C LEU A 74 -6.01 -7.25 7.94
N ARG A 75 -6.66 -6.15 8.35
CA ARG A 75 -6.42 -5.48 9.64
C ARG A 75 -6.73 -6.35 10.85
N ASN A 76 -7.67 -7.28 10.72
CA ASN A 76 -8.04 -8.21 11.80
C ASN A 76 -7.35 -9.57 11.66
N SER A 77 -6.40 -9.69 10.74
CA SER A 77 -5.70 -10.93 10.43
C SER A 77 -4.26 -10.92 10.95
N LYS A 78 -3.60 -12.09 10.86
CA LYS A 78 -2.16 -12.24 11.11
C LYS A 78 -1.26 -11.40 10.18
N TYR A 79 -1.80 -10.88 9.07
CA TYR A 79 -1.05 -10.11 8.08
C TYR A 79 -0.94 -8.62 8.40
N LYS A 80 -1.66 -8.13 9.42
CA LYS A 80 -1.74 -6.72 9.80
C LYS A 80 -0.38 -6.03 9.90
N GLU A 81 0.56 -6.61 10.64
CA GLU A 81 1.90 -6.04 10.86
C GLU A 81 2.75 -6.08 9.59
N GLN A 82 2.70 -7.20 8.87
CA GLN A 82 3.47 -7.38 7.63
C GLN A 82 3.06 -6.39 6.54
N LEU A 83 1.78 -6.01 6.52
CA LEU A 83 1.23 -5.04 5.59
C LEU A 83 1.26 -3.61 6.15
N ASN A 84 1.72 -3.38 7.39
CA ASN A 84 1.68 -2.07 8.05
C ASN A 84 0.28 -1.43 8.03
N LEU A 85 -0.75 -2.18 8.42
CA LEU A 85 -2.14 -1.72 8.38
C LEU A 85 -2.60 -1.02 9.68
N ILE A 86 -1.72 -0.87 10.68
CA ILE A 86 -2.02 -0.07 11.88
C ILE A 86 -2.27 1.38 11.44
N ASP A 87 -1.28 1.96 10.77
CA ASP A 87 -1.30 3.31 10.25
C ASP A 87 -1.29 3.25 8.71
N THR A 88 -2.48 3.30 8.11
CA THR A 88 -2.64 3.21 6.65
C THR A 88 -3.62 4.23 6.10
N TRP A 89 -3.17 4.94 5.08
CA TRP A 89 -3.86 6.05 4.44
C TRP A 89 -3.87 5.73 2.95
N GLU A 90 -4.90 5.03 2.48
CA GLU A 90 -4.93 4.47 1.12
C GLU A 90 -6.31 4.51 0.47
N PHE A 91 -6.33 4.59 -0.86
CA PHE A 91 -7.52 4.39 -1.65
C PHE A 91 -8.00 2.95 -1.55
N VAL A 92 -9.32 2.81 -1.47
CA VAL A 92 -10.03 1.54 -1.59
C VAL A 92 -11.16 1.70 -2.61
N GLN A 93 -11.69 0.59 -3.12
CA GLN A 93 -12.91 0.65 -3.93
C GLN A 93 -14.05 1.21 -3.09
N ASN A 94 -14.82 2.13 -3.66
CA ASN A 94 -15.99 2.71 -3.00
C ASN A 94 -17.09 1.63 -2.83
N PRO A 95 -17.44 1.25 -1.57
CA PRO A 95 -18.46 0.24 -1.33
C PRO A 95 -19.89 0.80 -1.46
N ASP A 96 -20.07 2.12 -1.35
CA ASP A 96 -21.37 2.75 -1.55
C ASP A 96 -21.64 2.96 -3.05
N LYS A 97 -22.65 2.25 -3.54
CA LYS A 97 -23.00 2.27 -4.96
C LYS A 97 -23.43 3.65 -5.43
N ILE A 98 -24.27 4.36 -4.66
CA ILE A 98 -24.81 5.67 -5.07
C ILE A 98 -23.67 6.67 -5.23
N SER A 99 -22.76 6.72 -4.25
CA SER A 99 -21.59 7.59 -4.28
C SER A 99 -20.68 7.25 -5.45
N LYS A 100 -20.41 5.97 -5.67
CA LYS A 100 -19.63 5.50 -6.82
C LYS A 100 -20.26 5.89 -8.15
N ASP A 101 -21.57 5.70 -8.31
CA ASP A 101 -22.32 6.03 -9.53
C ASP A 101 -22.29 7.55 -9.79
N ASN A 102 -22.16 8.37 -8.74
CA ASN A 102 -21.96 9.82 -8.83
C ASN A 102 -20.49 10.24 -9.04
N GLY A 103 -19.57 9.28 -9.21
CA GLY A 103 -18.15 9.55 -9.45
C GLY A 103 -17.33 9.85 -8.19
N TYR A 104 -17.87 9.56 -6.99
CA TYR A 104 -17.11 9.66 -5.75
C TYR A 104 -16.21 8.44 -5.51
N VAL A 105 -15.06 8.69 -4.89
CA VAL A 105 -14.04 7.70 -4.55
C VAL A 105 -14.02 7.45 -3.05
N ALA A 106 -13.42 6.34 -2.63
CA ALA A 106 -13.28 6.01 -1.22
C ALA A 106 -11.82 6.07 -0.74
N GLY A 107 -11.61 6.80 0.35
CA GLY A 107 -10.37 6.81 1.11
C GLY A 107 -10.54 6.01 2.39
N PHE A 108 -9.59 5.12 2.68
CA PHE A 108 -9.51 4.42 3.94
C PHE A 108 -8.35 4.98 4.76
N VAL A 109 -8.67 5.51 5.93
CA VAL A 109 -7.70 6.08 6.87
C VAL A 109 -7.80 5.33 8.17
N ALA A 110 -6.66 4.87 8.66
CA ALA A 110 -6.61 4.21 9.94
C ALA A 110 -5.36 4.61 10.71
N GLY A 111 -5.54 4.82 12.01
CA GLY A 111 -4.48 5.09 12.96
C GLY A 111 -4.74 4.43 14.31
N SER A 112 -3.89 4.73 15.29
CA SER A 112 -3.96 4.14 16.63
C SER A 112 -5.29 4.38 17.38
N CYS A 113 -5.98 5.48 17.07
CA CYS A 113 -7.20 5.88 17.80
C CYS A 113 -8.51 5.63 17.04
N TYR A 114 -8.47 5.46 15.72
CA TYR A 114 -9.67 5.30 14.90
C TYR A 114 -9.38 4.68 13.54
N ALA A 115 -10.42 4.21 12.87
CA ALA A 115 -10.42 3.87 11.46
C ALA A 115 -11.67 4.48 10.82
N ASP A 116 -11.50 5.10 9.67
CA ASP A 116 -12.53 5.85 8.96
C ASP A 116 -12.53 5.51 7.48
N LEU A 117 -13.72 5.53 6.88
CA LEU A 117 -13.96 5.31 5.46
C LEU A 117 -14.72 6.52 4.93
N ASP A 118 -14.03 7.36 4.18
CA ASP A 118 -14.62 8.54 3.55
C ASP A 118 -14.99 8.20 2.10
N CYS A 119 -16.25 8.38 1.72
CA CYS A 119 -16.79 8.08 0.39
C CYS A 119 -17.37 9.30 -0.34
N CYS A 120 -17.18 10.52 0.17
CA CYS A 120 -17.81 11.74 -0.38
C CYS A 120 -16.89 12.62 -1.25
N GLY A 121 -15.68 12.16 -1.56
CA GLY A 121 -14.69 12.90 -2.36
C GLY A 121 -14.77 12.61 -3.86
N TYR A 122 -14.62 13.63 -4.72
CA TYR A 122 -14.42 13.44 -6.16
C TYR A 122 -13.00 12.99 -6.50
N ALA A 123 -12.84 12.15 -7.52
CA ALA A 123 -11.54 11.67 -7.99
C ALA A 123 -10.55 12.80 -8.34
N SER A 124 -11.02 13.89 -8.97
CA SER A 124 -10.17 15.04 -9.35
C SER A 124 -9.66 15.86 -8.17
N ASN A 125 -10.35 15.79 -7.02
CA ASN A 125 -9.96 16.50 -5.81
C ASN A 125 -9.10 15.61 -4.89
N SER A 126 -8.82 14.37 -5.31
CA SER A 126 -8.11 13.36 -4.53
C SER A 126 -6.59 13.41 -4.70
N ASN A 127 -6.01 14.55 -5.11
CA ASN A 127 -4.55 14.87 -4.99
C ASN A 127 -4.15 14.94 -3.50
N SER A 128 -4.40 13.84 -2.83
CA SER A 128 -4.44 13.68 -1.41
C SER A 128 -3.19 12.90 -1.03
N TYR A 129 -2.74 13.13 0.20
CA TYR A 129 -1.70 12.38 0.89
C TYR A 129 -1.90 10.84 0.90
N LEU A 130 -3.03 10.34 0.38
CA LEU A 130 -3.35 8.93 0.21
C LEU A 130 -2.48 8.31 -0.88
N GLY A 131 -2.13 7.04 -0.70
CA GLY A 131 -1.62 6.21 -1.81
C GLY A 131 -2.58 5.06 -2.09
N VAL A 132 -2.08 4.00 -2.70
CA VAL A 132 -2.88 2.81 -3.00
C VAL A 132 -2.04 1.55 -2.89
N ARG A 133 -2.67 0.41 -2.68
CA ARG A 133 -2.12 -0.92 -2.96
C ARG A 133 -2.90 -1.53 -4.10
N PHE A 134 -2.27 -2.39 -4.88
CA PHE A 134 -2.99 -3.24 -5.81
C PHE A 134 -3.16 -4.64 -5.21
N VAL A 135 -4.28 -5.24 -5.57
CA VAL A 135 -4.59 -6.66 -5.35
C VAL A 135 -4.76 -7.34 -6.68
N ARG A 136 -4.45 -8.63 -6.74
CA ARG A 136 -4.77 -9.47 -7.90
C ARG A 136 -5.29 -10.82 -7.44
N LYS A 137 -6.18 -11.42 -8.23
CA LYS A 137 -6.64 -12.78 -7.96
C LYS A 137 -5.48 -13.75 -8.17
N LYS A 138 -5.28 -14.67 -7.24
CA LYS A 138 -4.40 -15.80 -7.50
C LYS A 138 -5.10 -16.73 -8.47
N ILE A 139 -4.55 -16.87 -9.67
CA ILE A 139 -4.93 -17.95 -10.58
C ILE A 139 -4.32 -19.21 -9.98
N SER A 140 -5.12 -20.03 -9.32
CA SER A 140 -4.71 -21.40 -9.02
C SER A 140 -4.41 -22.07 -10.36
N LYS A 141 -3.16 -22.52 -10.56
CA LYS A 141 -2.89 -23.46 -11.65
C LYS A 141 -3.77 -24.69 -11.38
N VAL A 142 -4.72 -24.93 -12.27
CA VAL A 142 -5.46 -26.19 -12.35
C VAL A 142 -4.48 -27.29 -12.73
#